data_AF-A0A382UHK4-F1
#
_entry.id   AF-A0A382UHK4-F1
#
_cell.length_a   1.000
_cell.length_b   1.000
_cell.length_c   1.000
_cell.angle_alpha   90.00
_cell.angle_beta   90.00
_cell.angle_gamma   90.00
#
_symmetry.space_group_name_H-M   'P 1'
#
loop_
_entity.id
_entity.type
_entity.pdbx_description
1 polymer ?
#
loop_
_entity_poly.entity_id
_entity_poly.type
_entity_poly.pdbx_seq_one_letter_code
_entity_poly.pdbx_strand_id
1 'polypeptide(L)'
;MQFLKTIAVVGTFGAAMAMSGGAFAGCADNPDGDYCKLAGSNPETPIGTKWWPHPIWGAGDEAGSTNWYKQPEVVMRALATIKTGMTMEIGHEYHADMPLFGARKFSLRIPGTPTGGAFGPNA
;
A
#
# COMPACT_ATOMS: atom_id res chain seq x y z
N MET A 1 41.07 6.17 52.89
CA MET A 1 40.84 7.47 52.22
C MET A 1 39.95 7.23 51.03
N GLN A 2 38.86 7.97 50.97
CA GLN A 2 37.72 7.82 50.06
C GLN A 2 37.72 9.05 49.14
N PHE A 3 37.82 8.86 47.81
CA PHE A 3 37.52 9.88 46.78
C PHE A 3 37.13 9.11 45.49
N LEU A 4 35.84 8.97 45.14
CA LEU A 4 35.03 9.87 44.27
C LEU A 4 35.74 10.22 42.94
N LYS A 5 35.18 10.16 41.72
CA LYS A 5 33.79 10.19 41.25
C LYS A 5 33.77 9.86 39.74
N THR A 6 32.64 9.32 39.28
CA THR A 6 32.17 9.22 37.90
C THR A 6 32.28 10.53 37.11
N ILE A 7 32.73 10.48 35.85
CA ILE A 7 32.38 11.45 34.79
C ILE A 7 32.02 10.67 33.53
N ALA A 8 30.78 10.86 33.07
CA ALA A 8 30.26 10.47 31.77
C ALA A 8 30.21 11.71 30.87
N VAL A 9 30.61 11.60 29.60
CA VAL A 9 30.18 12.44 28.44
C VAL A 9 30.53 11.60 27.20
N VAL A 10 29.57 10.91 26.57
CA VAL A 10 28.64 11.40 25.51
C VAL A 10 29.34 11.65 24.18
N GLY A 11 28.88 10.92 23.15
CA GLY A 11 28.85 11.41 21.78
C GLY A 11 29.71 10.64 20.78
N THR A 12 29.10 9.67 20.08
CA THR A 12 29.14 9.49 18.60
C THR A 12 28.45 8.19 18.20
N PHE A 13 27.12 8.12 18.36
CA PHE A 13 26.28 7.14 17.66
C PHE A 13 25.21 7.90 16.85
N GLY A 14 25.66 8.89 16.08
CA GLY A 14 24.79 9.91 15.47
C GLY A 14 24.67 9.90 13.95
N ALA A 15 25.22 8.92 13.21
CA ALA A 15 25.33 9.10 11.76
C ALA A 15 25.24 7.83 10.88
N ALA A 16 24.45 6.82 11.25
CA ALA A 16 24.30 5.63 10.38
C ALA A 16 22.87 5.07 10.23
N MET A 17 21.84 5.79 10.64
CA MET A 17 20.44 5.38 10.42
C MET A 17 19.62 6.52 9.82
N ALA A 18 20.03 6.97 8.65
CA ALA A 18 19.12 7.57 7.68
C ALA A 18 19.13 6.64 6.47
N MET A 19 17.96 6.37 5.88
CA MET A 19 17.72 5.51 4.70
C MET A 19 17.28 4.05 4.96
N SER A 20 16.44 3.79 5.96
CA SER A 20 15.49 2.66 5.88
C SER A 20 14.06 3.19 6.04
N GLY A 21 13.37 3.42 4.93
CA GLY A 21 11.94 3.77 4.88
C GLY A 21 11.02 2.59 5.24
N GLY A 22 11.42 1.75 6.19
CA GLY A 22 10.58 0.73 6.79
C GLY A 22 9.94 1.31 8.05
N ALA A 23 8.67 1.01 8.29
CA ALA A 23 7.92 1.45 9.45
C ALA A 23 8.66 1.13 10.78
N PHE A 24 9.45 2.08 11.31
CA PHE A 24 10.16 1.92 12.58
C PHE A 24 9.40 2.55 13.76
N ALA A 25 8.16 3.02 13.58
CA ALA A 25 7.46 3.77 14.62
C ALA A 25 6.52 2.93 15.52
N GLY A 26 6.55 1.59 15.44
CA GLY A 26 5.58 0.76 16.18
C GLY A 26 6.11 0.08 17.44
N CYS A 27 7.35 -0.43 17.45
CA CYS A 27 7.74 -1.45 18.44
C CYS A 27 8.69 -0.98 19.55
N ALA A 28 9.06 0.30 19.58
CA ALA A 28 9.98 0.82 20.58
C ALA A 28 9.31 1.15 21.92
N ASP A 29 8.01 1.47 21.89
CA ASP A 29 7.19 1.89 23.02
C ASP A 29 6.50 0.72 23.74
N ASN A 30 6.28 -0.42 23.06
CA ASN A 30 5.81 -1.65 23.70
C ASN A 30 6.42 -2.91 23.05
N PRO A 31 7.66 -3.29 23.45
CA PRO A 31 8.35 -4.46 22.88
C PRO A 31 7.63 -5.79 23.13
N ASP A 32 6.74 -5.86 24.12
CA ASP A 32 5.92 -7.02 24.45
C ASP A 32 4.47 -6.92 23.93
N GLY A 33 4.14 -5.85 23.20
CA GLY A 33 2.79 -5.59 22.69
C GLY A 33 2.38 -6.62 21.64
N ASP A 34 1.12 -7.06 21.68
CA ASP A 34 0.59 -8.07 20.77
C ASP A 34 0.80 -7.71 19.29
N TYR A 35 0.77 -6.42 18.94
CA TYR A 35 0.99 -5.94 17.57
C TYR A 35 2.45 -6.05 17.09
N CYS A 36 3.43 -6.15 18.00
CA CYS A 36 4.82 -6.55 17.69
C CYS A 36 5.01 -8.07 17.72
N LYS A 37 4.07 -8.80 18.33
CA LYS A 37 3.98 -10.26 18.30
C LYS A 37 3.19 -10.81 17.10
N LEU A 38 2.63 -9.94 16.24
CA LEU A 38 1.93 -10.35 15.02
C LEU A 38 2.86 -10.82 13.88
N ALA A 39 4.17 -10.79 14.09
CA ALA A 39 5.15 -11.19 13.11
C ALA A 39 5.68 -12.58 13.43
N GLY A 40 5.58 -13.50 12.47
CA GLY A 40 6.56 -14.57 12.39
C GLY A 40 7.97 -13.94 12.47
N SER A 41 8.92 -14.65 13.03
CA SER A 41 10.32 -14.24 13.26
C SER A 41 11.12 -13.82 12.02
N ASN A 42 10.45 -13.61 10.88
CA ASN A 42 11.00 -13.18 9.62
C ASN A 42 10.79 -11.67 9.40
N PRO A 43 11.86 -10.84 9.39
CA PRO A 43 11.74 -9.41 9.11
C PRO A 43 11.23 -9.10 7.69
N GLU A 44 11.31 -10.05 6.75
CA GLU A 44 10.75 -9.89 5.40
C GLU A 44 9.22 -10.01 5.37
N THR A 45 8.61 -10.72 6.31
CA THR A 45 7.15 -10.93 6.37
C THR A 45 6.60 -10.69 7.77
N PRO A 46 6.45 -9.43 8.18
CA PRO A 46 6.07 -9.06 9.56
C PRO A 46 4.63 -9.42 9.97
N ILE A 47 3.87 -10.04 9.08
CA ILE A 47 2.46 -10.43 9.33
C ILE A 47 2.29 -11.96 9.45
N GLY A 48 3.39 -12.72 9.53
CA GLY A 48 3.34 -14.17 9.71
C GLY A 48 4.43 -14.93 8.96
N THR A 49 4.10 -16.12 8.49
CA THR A 49 5.01 -16.95 7.67
C THR A 49 5.32 -16.27 6.34
N LYS A 50 6.44 -16.66 5.73
CA LYS A 50 6.83 -16.16 4.40
C LYS A 50 5.74 -16.47 3.37
N TRP A 51 5.04 -15.43 2.88
CA TRP A 51 3.90 -15.53 1.95
C TRP A 51 4.29 -15.33 0.48
N TRP A 52 5.52 -14.86 0.23
CA TRP A 52 6.10 -14.65 -1.09
C TRP A 52 7.50 -15.31 -1.15
N PRO A 53 7.93 -15.88 -2.30
CA PRO A 53 7.13 -16.10 -3.51
C PRO A 53 6.04 -17.14 -3.27
N HIS A 54 4.91 -17.00 -3.96
CA HIS A 54 3.80 -17.91 -3.76
C HIS A 54 4.18 -19.31 -4.31
N PRO A 55 3.96 -20.42 -3.55
CA PRO A 55 4.41 -21.74 -3.95
C PRO A 55 3.88 -22.22 -5.31
N ILE A 56 2.68 -21.76 -5.69
CA ILE A 56 2.01 -22.16 -6.93
C ILE A 56 2.39 -21.22 -8.10
N TRP A 57 2.62 -19.93 -7.83
CA TRP A 57 2.77 -18.91 -8.89
C TRP A 57 4.22 -18.53 -9.17
N GLY A 58 5.12 -18.83 -8.23
CA GLY A 58 6.55 -18.58 -8.38
C GLY A 58 6.98 -17.15 -8.04
N ALA A 59 8.28 -16.89 -8.19
CA ALA A 59 8.91 -15.64 -7.77
C ALA A 59 8.85 -14.50 -8.79
N GLY A 60 8.41 -14.77 -10.01
CA GLY A 60 8.16 -13.74 -11.02
C GLY A 60 6.70 -13.29 -11.10
N ASP A 61 5.84 -13.77 -10.19
CA ASP A 61 4.42 -13.48 -10.24
C ASP A 61 4.10 -12.10 -9.65
N GLU A 62 3.48 -11.25 -10.47
CA GLU A 62 2.95 -9.95 -10.07
C GLU A 62 1.41 -9.94 -10.00
N ALA A 63 0.75 -11.06 -10.37
CA ALA A 63 -0.70 -11.14 -10.48
C ALA A 63 -1.37 -11.62 -9.18
N GLY A 64 -0.69 -12.43 -8.36
CA GLY A 64 -1.20 -12.95 -7.10
C GLY A 64 -2.46 -13.79 -7.27
N SER A 65 -3.44 -13.63 -6.38
CA SER A 65 -4.70 -14.38 -6.40
C SER A 65 -5.51 -14.22 -7.68
N THR A 66 -5.25 -13.21 -8.52
CA THR A 66 -5.93 -13.08 -9.81
C THR A 66 -5.59 -14.22 -10.77
N ASN A 67 -4.50 -14.95 -10.53
CA ASN A 67 -4.15 -16.16 -11.28
C ASN A 67 -5.26 -17.23 -11.25
N TRP A 68 -6.09 -17.28 -10.21
CA TRP A 68 -7.23 -18.20 -10.14
C TRP A 68 -8.26 -17.94 -11.26
N TYR A 69 -8.41 -16.70 -11.70
CA TYR A 69 -9.40 -16.32 -12.72
C TYR A 69 -8.89 -16.50 -14.15
N LYS A 70 -7.64 -16.96 -14.34
CA LYS A 70 -7.10 -17.34 -15.66
C LYS A 70 -7.63 -18.71 -16.12
N GLN A 71 -8.15 -19.52 -15.21
CA GLN A 71 -8.69 -20.85 -15.48
C GLN A 71 -10.07 -20.75 -16.18
N PRO A 72 -10.21 -21.26 -17.41
CA PRO A 72 -11.47 -21.18 -18.16
C PRO A 72 -12.67 -21.76 -17.40
N GLU A 73 -12.49 -22.83 -16.65
CA GLU A 73 -13.51 -23.49 -15.84
C GLU A 73 -14.07 -22.57 -14.75
N VAL A 74 -13.26 -21.70 -14.16
CA VAL A 74 -13.72 -20.73 -13.15
C VAL A 74 -14.65 -19.71 -13.79
N VAL A 75 -14.26 -19.19 -14.96
CA VAL A 75 -15.04 -18.22 -15.73
C VAL A 75 -16.36 -18.84 -16.20
N MET A 76 -16.32 -20.05 -16.76
CA MET A 76 -17.51 -20.75 -17.24
C MET A 76 -18.49 -21.06 -16.10
N ARG A 77 -17.99 -21.44 -14.91
CA ARG A 77 -18.85 -21.61 -13.72
C ARG A 77 -19.53 -20.32 -13.30
N ALA A 78 -18.82 -19.18 -13.35
CA ALA A 78 -19.42 -17.88 -13.03
C ALA A 78 -20.52 -17.52 -14.04
N LEU A 79 -20.28 -17.68 -15.35
CA LEU A 79 -21.28 -17.43 -16.38
C LEU A 79 -22.52 -18.32 -16.24
N ALA A 80 -22.34 -19.58 -15.82
CA ALA A 80 -23.45 -20.51 -15.60
C ALA A 80 -24.43 -20.05 -14.49
N THR A 81 -24.03 -19.11 -13.62
CA THR A 81 -24.92 -18.55 -12.58
C THR A 81 -25.94 -17.55 -13.14
N ILE A 82 -25.69 -16.99 -14.31
CA ILE A 82 -26.58 -16.01 -14.95
C ILE A 82 -27.83 -16.73 -15.47
N LYS A 83 -29.01 -16.42 -14.92
CA LYS A 83 -30.29 -17.03 -15.31
C LYS A 83 -31.23 -16.09 -16.06
N THR A 84 -31.26 -14.82 -15.66
CA THR A 84 -32.22 -13.83 -16.18
C THR A 84 -31.58 -12.76 -17.05
N GLY A 85 -30.24 -12.72 -17.15
CA GLY A 85 -29.52 -11.72 -17.93
C GLY A 85 -29.61 -10.29 -17.38
N MET A 86 -30.02 -10.11 -16.12
CA MET A 86 -30.07 -8.79 -15.49
C MET A 86 -28.67 -8.28 -15.14
N THR A 87 -28.48 -6.97 -15.26
CA THR A 87 -27.23 -6.27 -14.89
C THR A 87 -27.51 -5.22 -13.83
N MET A 88 -26.53 -4.98 -12.96
CA MET A 88 -26.57 -3.96 -11.90
C MET A 88 -25.22 -3.24 -11.86
N GLU A 89 -25.25 -1.92 -11.73
CA GLU A 89 -24.06 -1.12 -11.48
C GLU A 89 -23.69 -1.18 -9.98
N ILE A 90 -22.45 -1.58 -9.68
CA ILE A 90 -21.92 -1.68 -8.31
C ILE A 90 -20.90 -0.58 -7.98
N GLY A 91 -20.64 0.32 -8.93
CA GLY A 91 -19.74 1.46 -8.77
C GLY A 91 -20.42 2.65 -8.12
N HIS A 92 -19.62 3.58 -7.61
CA HIS A 92 -20.09 4.92 -7.24
C HIS A 92 -19.95 5.87 -8.42
N GLU A 93 -20.86 6.84 -8.51
CA GLU A 93 -20.68 7.96 -9.43
C GLU A 93 -19.43 8.77 -9.02
N TYR A 94 -18.62 9.15 -9.99
CA TYR A 94 -17.42 9.93 -9.75
C TYR A 94 -17.76 11.42 -9.64
N HIS A 95 -17.81 11.94 -8.42
CA HIS A 95 -18.03 13.36 -8.14
C HIS A 95 -17.06 13.87 -7.06
N ALA A 96 -16.90 15.18 -6.97
CA ALA A 96 -15.86 15.79 -6.10
C ALA A 96 -16.08 15.54 -4.60
N ASP A 97 -17.33 15.32 -4.20
CA ASP A 97 -17.80 15.03 -2.84
C ASP A 97 -18.05 13.52 -2.60
N MET A 98 -17.59 12.64 -3.48
CA MET A 98 -17.72 11.19 -3.29
C MET A 98 -16.94 10.74 -2.03
N PRO A 99 -17.41 9.71 -1.32
CA PRO A 99 -16.78 9.28 -0.07
C PRO A 99 -15.34 8.82 -0.31
N LEU A 100 -14.39 9.51 0.31
CA LEU A 100 -12.95 9.26 0.19
C LEU A 100 -12.30 9.26 1.58
N PHE A 101 -11.31 8.38 1.77
CA PHE A 101 -10.63 8.26 3.05
C PHE A 101 -9.58 9.38 3.23
N GLY A 102 -9.69 10.13 4.33
CA GLY A 102 -8.71 11.15 4.71
C GLY A 102 -8.56 12.26 3.66
N ALA A 103 -7.32 12.59 3.30
CA ALA A 103 -7.00 13.65 2.34
C ALA A 103 -7.05 13.23 0.85
N ARG A 104 -7.61 12.04 0.54
CA ARG A 104 -7.76 11.58 -0.84
C ARG A 104 -8.82 12.40 -1.55
N LYS A 105 -8.57 12.80 -2.80
CA LYS A 105 -9.49 13.62 -3.59
C LYS A 105 -9.61 13.10 -5.02
N PHE A 106 -10.84 13.05 -5.54
CA PHE A 106 -11.08 12.96 -6.98
C PHE A 106 -11.21 14.38 -7.55
N SER A 107 -10.43 14.70 -8.58
CA SER A 107 -10.41 16.02 -9.22
C SER A 107 -10.31 15.85 -10.72
N LEU A 108 -11.43 16.00 -11.42
CA LEU A 108 -11.44 16.10 -12.87
C LEU A 108 -11.18 17.56 -13.27
N ARG A 109 -10.02 17.84 -13.87
CA ARG A 109 -9.76 19.13 -14.52
C ARG A 109 -9.91 18.94 -16.01
N ILE A 110 -10.97 19.51 -16.58
CA ILE A 110 -11.16 19.56 -18.03
C ILE A 110 -10.47 20.85 -18.50
N PRO A 111 -9.33 20.78 -19.19
CA PRO A 111 -8.80 21.96 -19.86
C PRO A 111 -9.81 22.39 -20.92
N GLY A 112 -10.36 23.60 -20.80
CA GLY A 112 -11.18 24.18 -21.86
C GLY A 112 -10.36 24.43 -23.13
N THR A 113 -11.04 24.54 -24.28
CA THR A 113 -10.49 25.17 -25.49
C THR A 113 -9.89 26.53 -25.14
N PRO A 114 -8.77 26.91 -25.77
CA PRO A 114 -7.60 27.39 -25.05
C PRO A 114 -7.90 28.58 -24.13
N THR A 115 -7.33 28.55 -22.92
CA THR A 115 -7.26 29.67 -21.95
C THR A 115 -6.43 30.85 -22.51
N GLY A 116 -6.87 31.38 -23.65
CA GLY A 116 -6.18 32.31 -24.54
C GLY A 116 -6.47 31.90 -25.99
N GLY A 117 -7.17 32.74 -26.76
CA GLY A 117 -7.56 32.46 -28.15
C GLY A 117 -6.37 32.21 -29.10
N ALA A 118 -6.62 32.08 -30.40
CA ALA A 118 -5.53 31.96 -31.37
C ALA A 118 -4.58 33.16 -31.22
N PHE A 119 -3.34 32.91 -30.81
CA PHE A 119 -2.29 33.92 -30.81
C PHE A 119 -1.53 33.82 -32.13
N GLY A 120 -1.76 34.77 -33.03
CA GLY A 120 -1.06 34.90 -34.29
C GLY A 120 -1.65 36.01 -35.16
N PRO A 121 -0.95 36.48 -36.21
CA PRO A 121 -1.43 37.56 -37.08
C PRO A 121 -2.68 37.19 -37.91
N ASN A 122 -3.03 35.91 -37.96
CA ASN A 122 -4.14 35.36 -38.75
C ASN A 122 -5.25 34.76 -37.85
N ALA A 123 -5.31 35.18 -36.58
CA ALA A 123 -6.42 34.89 -35.69
C ALA A 123 -7.62 35.81 -35.97
#